data_AF-W4M4F8-F1
#
_entry.id   AF-W4M4F8-F1
#
_cell.length_a   1.000
_cell.length_b   1.000
_cell.length_c   1.000
_cell.angle_alpha   90.00
_cell.angle_beta   90.00
_cell.angle_gamma   90.00
#
_symmetry.space_group_name_H-M   'P 1'
#
loop_
_entity.id
_entity.type
_entity.pdbx_description
1 polymer ?
#
loop_
_entity_poly.entity_id
_entity_poly.type
_entity_poly.pdbx_seq_one_letter_code
_entity_poly.pdbx_strand_id
1 'polypeptide(L)'
;MLDLLASYASHTYLWLELGLESGHDQTLALINRGHNVAAFDDAVSRARLRNLNLCTHVILGLPGETPDDMRATIRHIANLCLDAIKLHHLHIVRQTVLEKMYRKGSVSLLSLDAYAAL
;
A
#
# COMPACT_ATOMS: atom_id res chain seq x y z
N MET A 1 3.71 10.81 18.35
CA MET A 1 3.90 9.40 17.91
C MET A 1 5.23 9.22 17.20
N LEU A 2 5.51 9.89 16.07
CA LEU A 2 6.78 9.69 15.33
C LEU A 2 8.03 10.03 16.15
N ASP A 3 8.00 11.03 17.03
CA ASP A 3 9.14 11.35 17.92
C ASP A 3 9.44 10.22 18.91
N LEU A 4 8.39 9.54 19.39
CA LEU A 4 8.55 8.36 20.24
C LEU A 4 9.22 7.21 19.48
N LEU A 5 8.77 6.93 18.25
CA LEU A 5 9.38 5.92 17.40
C LEU A 5 10.85 6.25 17.09
N ALA A 6 11.15 7.51 16.82
CA ALA A 6 12.53 7.97 16.61
C ALA A 6 13.40 7.76 17.85
N SER A 7 12.87 8.00 19.05
CA SER A 7 13.60 7.72 20.29
C SER A 7 13.92 6.23 20.49
N TYR A 8 13.10 5.33 19.94
CA TYR A 8 13.38 3.89 19.96
C TYR A 8 14.34 3.47 18.85
N ALA A 9 14.26 4.10 17.69
CA ALA A 9 15.16 3.86 16.56
C ALA A 9 16.63 4.21 16.88
N SER A 10 16.89 5.14 17.82
CA SER A 10 18.26 5.42 18.28
C SER A 10 18.87 4.32 19.15
N HIS A 11 18.05 3.39 19.67
CA HIS A 11 18.47 2.32 20.58
C HIS A 11 18.26 0.92 20.00
N THR A 12 17.47 0.79 18.94
CA THR A 12 17.09 -0.49 18.34
C THR A 12 16.99 -0.39 16.83
N TYR A 13 17.12 -1.52 16.14
CA TYR A 13 16.90 -1.57 14.70
C TYR A 13 15.40 -1.57 14.39
N LEU A 14 14.86 -0.37 14.14
CA LEU A 14 13.43 -0.14 13.96
C LEU A 14 13.07 0.15 12.50
N TRP A 15 11.96 -0.43 12.06
CA TRP A 15 11.29 -0.14 10.78
C TRP A 15 9.87 0.35 11.04
N LEU A 16 9.48 1.40 10.32
CA LEU A 16 8.09 1.85 10.26
C LEU A 16 7.50 1.41 8.92
N GLU A 17 6.55 0.48 8.97
CA GLU A 17 5.80 0.03 7.80
C GLU A 17 4.51 0.86 7.66
N LEU A 18 4.32 1.48 6.49
CA LEU A 18 3.17 2.32 6.17
C LEU A 18 2.32 1.66 5.07
N GLY A 19 1.05 1.44 5.36
CA GLY A 19 0.13 0.78 4.42
C GLY A 19 -0.55 1.76 3.49
N LEU A 20 0.06 2.07 2.33
CA LEU A 20 -0.59 2.81 1.25
C LEU A 20 -1.65 1.92 0.56
N GLU A 21 -1.28 0.68 0.24
CA GLU A 21 -2.06 -0.31 -0.52
C GLU A 21 -2.28 0.06 -2.00
N SER A 22 -2.69 1.30 -2.30
CA SER A 22 -2.91 1.83 -3.66
C SER A 22 -2.55 3.32 -3.75
N GLY A 23 -2.00 3.75 -4.88
CA GLY A 23 -1.74 5.15 -5.21
C GLY A 23 -2.96 5.92 -5.72
N HIS A 24 -4.18 5.38 -5.58
CA HIS A 24 -5.41 6.03 -6.05
C HIS A 24 -6.45 6.17 -4.96
N ASP A 25 -6.84 7.41 -4.67
CA ASP A 25 -7.84 7.72 -3.65
C ASP A 25 -9.19 7.04 -3.89
N GLN A 26 -9.59 6.84 -5.15
CA GLN A 26 -10.81 6.11 -5.49
C GLN A 26 -10.75 4.65 -5.06
N THR A 27 -9.62 3.98 -5.31
CA THR A 27 -9.39 2.61 -4.85
C THR A 27 -9.37 2.57 -3.33
N LEU A 28 -8.61 3.47 -2.68
CA LEU A 28 -8.52 3.57 -1.23
C LEU A 28 -9.90 3.75 -0.57
N ALA A 29 -10.75 4.62 -1.12
CA ALA A 29 -12.12 4.80 -0.67
C ALA A 29 -12.97 3.53 -0.87
N LEU A 30 -12.86 2.87 -2.03
CA LEU A 30 -13.60 1.65 -2.35
C LEU A 30 -13.28 0.49 -1.39
N ILE A 31 -12.01 0.35 -1.00
CA ILE A 31 -11.58 -0.63 0.01
C ILE A 31 -11.64 -0.10 1.45
N ASN A 32 -12.31 1.04 1.66
CA ASN A 32 -12.58 1.64 2.97
C ASN A 32 -11.32 1.95 3.80
N ARG A 33 -10.28 2.50 3.15
CA ARG A 33 -9.11 3.06 3.84
C ARG A 33 -9.46 4.43 4.44
N GLY A 34 -9.00 4.66 5.66
CA GLY A 34 -9.22 5.91 6.39
C GLY A 34 -8.23 7.04 6.07
N HIS A 35 -7.55 6.97 4.93
CA HIS A 35 -6.59 7.98 4.47
C HIS A 35 -6.56 8.04 2.94
N ASN A 36 -5.95 9.11 2.43
CA ASN A 36 -5.69 9.33 1.01
C ASN A 36 -4.18 9.36 0.74
N VAL A 37 -3.79 9.42 -0.53
CA VAL A 37 -2.38 9.45 -0.95
C VAL A 37 -1.64 10.64 -0.34
N ALA A 38 -2.26 11.82 -0.29
CA ALA A 38 -1.63 13.01 0.29
C ALA A 38 -1.29 12.86 1.78
N ALA A 39 -2.19 12.24 2.57
CA ALA A 39 -1.93 11.96 3.99
C ALA A 39 -0.81 10.94 4.17
N PHE A 40 -0.70 9.97 3.26
CA PHE A 40 0.40 9.01 3.23
C PHE A 40 1.73 9.71 2.90
N ASP A 41 1.78 10.56 1.88
CA ASP A 41 2.99 11.31 1.50
C ASP A 41 3.48 12.22 2.65
N ASP A 42 2.56 12.90 3.33
CA ASP A 42 2.84 13.70 4.54
C ASP A 42 3.38 12.83 5.69
N ALA A 43 2.85 11.60 5.87
CA ALA A 43 3.38 10.66 6.86
C ALA A 43 4.81 10.20 6.51
N VAL A 44 5.08 9.84 5.24
CA VAL A 44 6.41 9.45 4.75
C VAL A 44 7.40 10.58 4.96
N SER A 45 7.06 11.80 4.55
CA SER A 45 7.92 12.99 4.71
C SER A 45 8.29 13.24 6.17
N ARG A 46 7.30 13.27 7.08
CA ARG A 46 7.55 13.50 8.51
C ARG A 46 8.36 12.39 9.17
N ALA A 47 8.18 11.14 8.73
CA ALA A 47 8.96 10.02 9.23
C ALA A 47 10.40 10.05 8.71
N ARG A 48 10.60 10.45 7.46
CA ARG A 48 11.93 10.61 6.86
C ARG A 48 12.76 11.70 7.54
N LEU A 49 12.15 12.83 7.91
CA LEU A 49 12.80 13.89 8.70
C LEU A 49 13.36 13.41 10.05
N ARG A 50 12.92 12.23 10.53
CA ARG A 50 13.37 11.60 11.77
C ARG A 50 14.33 10.43 11.54
N ASN A 51 14.80 10.24 10.31
CA ASN A 51 15.72 9.17 9.92
C ASN A 51 15.20 7.76 10.26
N LEU A 52 13.88 7.55 10.17
CA LEU A 52 13.28 6.23 10.33
C LEU A 52 13.46 5.40 9.06
N ASN A 53 13.75 4.10 9.20
CA ASN A 53 13.69 3.16 8.09
C ASN A 53 12.22 2.93 7.73
N LEU A 54 11.86 3.15 6.47
CA LEU A 54 10.47 3.10 5.99
C LEU A 54 10.28 1.97 4.99
N CYS A 55 9.23 1.19 5.21
CA CYS A 55 8.71 0.22 4.26
C CYS A 55 7.27 0.60 3.90
N THR A 56 6.87 0.35 2.65
CA THR A 56 5.50 0.57 2.21
C THR A 56 4.86 -0.68 1.66
N HIS A 57 3.57 -0.85 1.95
CA HIS A 57 2.79 -1.97 1.43
C HIS A 57 1.95 -1.54 0.23
N VAL A 58 1.94 -2.37 -0.81
CA VAL A 58 1.11 -2.21 -2.01
C VAL A 58 0.42 -3.54 -2.29
N ILE A 59 -0.85 -3.48 -2.68
CA ILE A 59 -1.63 -4.64 -3.09
C ILE A 59 -1.95 -4.52 -4.58
N LEU A 60 -1.48 -5.48 -5.37
CA LEU A 60 -1.74 -5.56 -6.80
C LEU A 60 -3.05 -6.32 -7.06
N GLY A 61 -3.87 -5.78 -7.95
CA GLY A 61 -5.15 -6.35 -8.38
C GLY A 61 -6.33 -5.89 -7.55
N LEU A 62 -6.24 -4.72 -6.88
CA LEU A 62 -7.35 -4.16 -6.13
C LEU A 62 -8.57 -3.87 -7.03
N PRO A 63 -9.79 -3.91 -6.46
CA PRO A 63 -11.02 -3.64 -7.21
C PRO A 63 -10.96 -2.30 -7.95
N GLY A 64 -11.27 -2.31 -9.25
CA GLY A 64 -11.31 -1.11 -10.08
C GLY A 64 -9.97 -0.67 -10.65
N GLU A 65 -8.86 -1.35 -10.34
CA GLU A 65 -7.55 -1.00 -10.89
C GLU A 65 -7.18 -1.80 -12.14
N THR A 66 -6.58 -1.11 -13.10
CA THR A 66 -5.95 -1.68 -14.28
C THR A 66 -4.45 -1.93 -14.05
N PRO A 67 -3.77 -2.69 -14.94
CA PRO A 67 -2.32 -2.79 -14.92
C PRO A 67 -1.59 -1.43 -14.96
N ASP A 68 -2.13 -0.44 -15.67
CA ASP A 68 -1.51 0.89 -15.73
C ASP A 68 -1.65 1.66 -14.42
N ASP A 69 -2.78 1.50 -13.73
CA ASP A 69 -3.00 2.02 -12.38
C ASP A 69 -1.99 1.40 -11.40
N MET A 70 -1.87 0.07 -11.40
CA MET A 70 -0.91 -0.62 -10.55
C MET A 70 0.53 -0.10 -10.78
N ARG A 71 0.94 0.07 -12.05
CA ARG A 71 2.25 0.67 -12.37
C ARG A 71 2.34 2.14 -11.97
N ALA A 72 1.25 2.90 -12.03
CA ALA A 72 1.21 4.29 -11.56
C ALA A 72 1.45 4.38 -10.05
N THR A 73 0.86 3.46 -9.28
CA THR A 73 1.14 3.34 -7.84
C THR A 73 2.61 3.08 -7.57
N ILE A 74 3.23 2.14 -8.30
CA ILE A 74 4.67 1.86 -8.16
C ILE A 74 5.52 3.07 -8.53
N ARG A 75 5.20 3.77 -9.64
CA ARG A 75 5.90 5.01 -10.03
C ARG A 75 5.78 6.09 -8.96
N HIS A 76 4.60 6.25 -8.35
CA HIS A 76 4.39 7.20 -7.26
C HIS A 76 5.33 6.92 -6.09
N ILE A 77 5.30 5.69 -5.55
CA ILE A 77 6.11 5.35 -4.37
C ILE A 77 7.60 5.27 -4.68
N ALA A 78 8.00 4.96 -5.92
CA ALA A 78 9.40 4.98 -6.33
C ALA A 78 10.02 6.39 -6.30
N ASN A 79 9.19 7.43 -6.40
CA ASN A 79 9.64 8.82 -6.27
C ASN A 79 9.69 9.29 -4.81
N LEU A 80 9.26 8.45 -3.85
CA LEU A 80 9.35 8.75 -2.43
C LEU A 80 10.63 8.18 -1.83
N CYS A 81 11.15 8.83 -0.79
CA CYS A 81 12.30 8.34 -0.03
C CYS A 81 11.88 7.17 0.88
N LEU A 82 11.56 6.02 0.31
CA LEU A 82 11.29 4.76 1.01
C LEU A 82 12.52 3.85 0.94
N ASP A 83 12.74 3.03 1.97
CA ASP A 83 13.89 2.10 2.01
C ASP A 83 13.50 0.69 1.53
N ALA A 84 12.21 0.35 1.59
CA ALA A 84 11.70 -0.93 1.10
C ALA A 84 10.24 -0.84 0.62
N ILE A 85 9.86 -1.82 -0.21
CA ILE A 85 8.49 -2.04 -0.66
C ILE A 85 8.12 -3.49 -0.38
N LYS A 86 6.93 -3.72 0.17
CA LYS A 86 6.32 -5.02 0.36
C LYS A 86 5.13 -5.16 -0.59
N LEU A 87 5.34 -5.93 -1.66
CA LEU A 87 4.32 -6.20 -2.67
C LEU A 87 3.47 -7.40 -2.26
N HIS A 88 2.16 -7.24 -2.32
CA HIS A 88 1.17 -8.29 -2.13
C HIS A 88 0.33 -8.43 -3.39
N HIS A 89 -0.17 -9.64 -3.65
CA HIS A 89 -1.28 -9.83 -4.59
C HIS A 89 -2.60 -9.79 -3.82
N LEU A 90 -3.68 -9.34 -4.47
CA LEU A 90 -5.00 -9.37 -3.86
C LEU A 90 -5.40 -10.81 -3.55
N HIS A 91 -5.76 -11.06 -2.29
CA HIS A 91 -6.25 -12.35 -1.82
C HIS A 91 -7.66 -12.22 -1.28
N ILE A 92 -8.57 -13.10 -1.74
CA ILE A 92 -9.95 -13.16 -1.26
C ILE A 92 -10.03 -14.06 -0.02
N VAL A 93 -10.07 -13.43 1.16
CA VAL A 93 -10.28 -14.14 2.43
C VAL A 93 -11.77 -14.36 2.68
N ARG A 94 -12.15 -15.53 3.20
CA ARG A 94 -13.53 -15.86 3.54
C ARG A 94 -14.11 -14.90 4.59
N GLN A 95 -15.42 -14.73 4.56
CA GLN A 95 -16.22 -13.90 5.46
C GLN A 95 -15.87 -12.40 5.40
N THR A 96 -15.30 -11.94 4.28
CA THR A 96 -15.00 -10.53 4.04
C THR A 96 -16.01 -9.88 3.10
N VAL A 97 -16.04 -8.55 3.07
CA VAL A 97 -16.78 -7.80 2.03
C VAL A 97 -16.26 -8.16 0.64
N LEU A 98 -14.95 -8.35 0.53
CA LEU A 98 -14.28 -8.69 -0.71
C LEU A 98 -14.71 -10.07 -1.26
N GLU A 99 -14.93 -11.07 -0.39
CA GLU A 99 -15.51 -12.35 -0.80
C GLU A 99 -16.90 -12.17 -1.42
N LYS A 100 -17.75 -11.31 -0.83
CA LYS A 100 -19.09 -11.03 -1.37
C LYS A 100 -19.00 -10.36 -2.73
N MET A 101 -18.05 -9.43 -2.92
CA MET A 101 -17.82 -8.77 -4.21
C MET A 101 -17.30 -9.75 -5.27
N TYR A 102 -16.35 -10.61 -4.90
CA TYR A 102 -15.81 -11.65 -5.77
C TYR A 102 -16.90 -12.63 -6.23
N ARG A 103 -17.72 -13.14 -5.31
CA ARG A 103 -18.84 -14.05 -5.63
C ARG A 103 -19.90 -13.42 -6.54
N LYS A 104 -20.04 -12.08 -6.50
CA LYS A 104 -20.93 -11.31 -7.39
C LYS A 104 -20.30 -10.97 -8.75
N GLY A 105 -19.03 -11.31 -8.96
CA GLY A 105 -18.28 -10.95 -10.17
C GLY A 105 -17.87 -9.47 -10.25
N SER A 106 -18.02 -8.71 -9.16
CA SER A 106 -17.61 -7.29 -9.11
C SER A 106 -16.11 -7.11 -8.87
N VAL A 107 -15.40 -8.18 -8.52
CA VAL A 107 -13.95 -8.24 -8.34
C VAL A 107 -13.45 -9.52 -8.99
N SER A 108 -12.39 -9.42 -9.77
CA SER A 108 -11.66 -10.55 -10.34
C SER A 108 -10.24 -10.59 -9.78
N LEU A 109 -9.64 -11.78 -9.78
CA LEU A 109 -8.24 -11.97 -9.42
C LEU A 109 -7.38 -12.03 -10.67
N LEU A 110 -6.15 -11.53 -10.54
CA LEU A 110 -5.12 -11.74 -11.55
C LEU A 110 -4.77 -13.22 -11.66
N SER A 111 -4.53 -13.70 -12.88
CA SER A 111 -3.82 -14.96 -13.06
C SER A 111 -2.36 -14.81 -12.61
N LEU A 112 -1.68 -15.92 -12.36
CA LEU A 112 -0.25 -15.91 -12.04
C LEU A 112 0.56 -15.21 -13.13
N ASP A 113 0.28 -15.50 -14.40
CA ASP A 113 0.99 -14.88 -15.53
C ASP A 113 0.74 -13.38 -15.62
N ALA A 114 -0.51 -12.95 -15.40
CA ALA A 114 -0.84 -11.53 -15.39
C ALA A 114 -0.16 -10.79 -14.23
N TYR A 115 -0.07 -11.42 -13.05
CA TYR A 115 0.64 -10.87 -11.91
C TYR A 115 2.15 -10.80 -12.14
N ALA A 116 2.75 -11.84 -12.72
CA ALA A 116 4.19 -11.90 -12.98
C ALA A 116 4.65 -10.93 -14.09
N ALA A 117 3.74 -10.52 -14.98
CA ALA A 117 4.03 -9.61 -16.08
C ALA A 117 3.90 -8.11 -15.73
N LEU A 118 3.53 -7.76 -14.49
CA LEU A 118 3.30 -6.38 -14.05
C LEU A 118 4.59 -5.56 -13.85
#